data_AF-L1I6E7-F1
#
_entry.id   AF-L1I6E7-F1
#
_cell.length_a   1.000
_cell.length_b   1.000
_cell.length_c   1.000
_cell.angle_alpha   90.00
_cell.angle_beta   90.00
_cell.angle_gamma   90.00
#
_symmetry.space_group_name_H-M   'P 1'
#
loop_
_entity.id
_entity.type
_entity.pdbx_description
1 polymer ?
#
loop_
_entity_poly.entity_id
_entity_poly.type
_entity_poly.pdbx_seq_one_letter_code
_entity_poly.pdbx_strand_id
1 'polypeptide(L)'
;MASACPDLLLASRDKPRWDADARRTHSQACTGKSRLSVQEKLDIVCMYYSAPSSTRCRRTVHQWDIARMYGKSRAAISKVLRPEYARRVMMTAEGLQAKKRAGVMRSIREETRRKQQQQQQQQQQQQQQQQHKRRTDLRSFVLS
;
A
#
# COMPACT_ATOMS: atom_id res chain seq x y z
N MET A 1 35.44 7.88 -36.18
CA MET A 1 34.16 8.43 -36.67
C MET A 1 33.05 7.83 -35.83
N ALA A 2 32.14 8.67 -35.36
CA ALA A 2 31.33 8.48 -34.17
C ALA A 2 30.25 7.38 -34.29
N SER A 3 30.15 6.59 -33.22
CA SER A 3 29.03 5.71 -32.88
C SER A 3 27.83 6.57 -32.47
N ALA A 4 26.64 6.24 -32.98
CA ALA A 4 25.38 6.84 -32.54
C ALA A 4 24.34 5.74 -32.30
N CYS A 5 24.30 5.24 -31.08
CA CYS A 5 23.11 4.60 -30.51
C CYS A 5 22.27 5.69 -29.83
N PRO A 6 21.04 6.00 -30.27
CA PRO A 6 20.19 6.92 -29.53
C PRO A 6 19.56 6.19 -28.34
N ASP A 7 20.11 6.49 -27.16
CA ASP A 7 19.70 5.97 -25.86
C ASP A 7 18.45 6.72 -25.34
N LEU A 8 17.35 5.96 -25.22
CA LEU A 8 16.35 6.03 -24.15
C LEU A 8 15.97 7.40 -23.58
N LEU A 9 15.13 8.14 -24.30
CA LEU A 9 14.21 9.11 -23.71
C LEU A 9 12.76 8.60 -23.82
N LEU A 10 12.34 7.78 -22.85
CA LEU A 10 11.00 7.80 -22.24
C LEU A 10 10.92 6.67 -21.20
N ALA A 11 11.58 6.85 -20.05
CA ALA A 11 11.30 6.02 -18.88
C ALA A 11 9.91 6.40 -18.35
N SER A 12 8.88 5.78 -18.91
CA SER A 12 7.56 5.69 -18.29
C SER A 12 7.74 5.31 -16.82
N ARG A 13 7.08 6.05 -15.93
CA ARG A 13 7.00 5.78 -14.48
C ARG A 13 6.18 4.51 -14.21
N ASP A 14 6.59 3.41 -14.82
CA ASP A 14 6.06 2.10 -14.57
C ASP A 14 6.60 1.62 -13.24
N LYS A 15 5.67 1.32 -12.33
CA LYS A 15 5.96 0.70 -11.04
C LYS A 15 6.88 -0.50 -11.29
N PRO A 16 7.99 -0.66 -10.56
CA PRO A 16 8.96 -1.72 -10.84
C PRO A 16 8.24 -3.06 -10.92
N ARG A 17 8.16 -3.58 -12.15
CA ARG A 17 7.57 -4.88 -12.44
C ARG A 17 8.43 -5.90 -11.71
N TRP A 18 7.80 -6.77 -10.91
CA TRP A 18 8.51 -7.84 -10.21
C TRP A 18 9.28 -8.72 -11.21
N ASP A 19 10.56 -8.41 -11.41
CA ASP A 19 11.45 -9.15 -12.28
C ASP A 19 11.84 -10.50 -11.62
N ALA A 20 12.55 -11.33 -12.37
CA ALA A 20 12.94 -12.66 -11.90
C ALA A 20 13.93 -12.57 -10.72
N ASP A 21 14.81 -11.58 -10.72
CA ASP A 21 15.82 -11.39 -9.68
C ASP A 21 15.21 -10.86 -8.38
N ALA A 22 14.34 -9.86 -8.43
CA ALA A 22 13.55 -9.38 -7.29
C ALA A 22 12.70 -10.50 -6.67
N ARG A 23 12.14 -11.40 -7.49
CA ARG A 23 11.45 -12.60 -6.99
C ARG A 23 12.41 -13.56 -6.29
N ARG A 24 13.59 -13.81 -6.87
CA ARG A 24 14.61 -14.68 -6.28
C ARG A 24 15.13 -14.13 -4.95
N THR A 25 15.50 -12.86 -4.90
CA THR A 25 15.94 -12.16 -3.69
C THR A 25 14.86 -12.15 -2.62
N HIS A 26 13.60 -11.89 -2.99
CA HIS A 26 12.48 -11.95 -2.05
C HIS A 26 12.28 -13.36 -1.48
N SER A 27 12.37 -14.38 -2.35
CA SER A 27 12.26 -15.79 -1.95
C SER A 27 13.35 -16.15 -0.95
N GLN A 28 14.61 -15.90 -1.29
CA GLN A 28 15.75 -16.12 -0.40
C GLN A 28 15.61 -15.40 0.95
N ALA A 29 15.18 -14.13 0.92
CA ALA A 29 14.95 -13.36 2.15
C ALA A 29 13.74 -13.85 2.97
N CYS A 30 12.88 -14.70 2.41
CA CYS A 30 11.72 -15.29 3.09
C CYS A 30 11.90 -16.77 3.43
N THR A 31 12.91 -17.45 2.87
CA THR A 31 13.27 -18.82 3.22
C THR A 31 13.49 -18.95 4.74
N GLY A 32 12.88 -19.95 5.36
CA GLY A 32 12.99 -20.20 6.80
C GLY A 32 12.16 -19.29 7.71
N LYS A 33 11.41 -18.31 7.18
CA LYS A 33 10.54 -17.45 8.01
C LYS A 33 9.19 -18.10 8.25
N SER A 34 8.90 -18.42 9.51
CA SER A 34 7.62 -18.98 9.93
C SER A 34 6.45 -18.01 9.68
N ARG A 35 5.29 -18.58 9.33
CA ARG A 35 4.03 -17.85 9.16
C ARG A 35 3.68 -17.07 10.43
N LEU A 36 3.02 -15.94 10.26
CA LEU A 36 2.48 -15.16 11.38
C LEU A 36 1.40 -15.97 12.12
N SER A 37 1.56 -16.12 13.42
CA SER A 37 0.57 -16.69 14.34
C SER A 37 -0.66 -15.78 14.45
N VAL A 38 -1.76 -16.30 14.99
CA VAL A 38 -2.96 -15.49 15.22
C VAL A 38 -2.66 -14.34 16.19
N GLN A 39 -1.92 -14.62 17.26
CA GLN A 39 -1.54 -13.64 18.27
C GLN A 39 -0.61 -12.56 17.69
N GLU A 40 0.40 -12.93 16.90
CA GLU A 40 1.29 -11.96 16.24
C GLU A 40 0.49 -11.02 15.34
N LYS A 41 -0.49 -11.52 14.59
CA LYS A 41 -1.35 -10.67 13.75
C LYS A 41 -2.17 -9.69 14.58
N LEU A 42 -2.75 -10.16 15.68
CA LEU A 42 -3.54 -9.32 16.59
C LEU A 42 -2.68 -8.19 17.16
N ASP A 43 -1.49 -8.53 17.63
CA ASP A 43 -0.56 -7.59 18.22
C ASP A 43 -0.07 -6.55 17.21
N ILE A 44 0.34 -6.99 16.01
CA ILE A 44 0.72 -6.09 14.89
C ILE A 44 -0.40 -5.11 14.55
N VAL A 45 -1.65 -5.61 14.45
CA VAL A 45 -2.80 -4.77 14.10
C VAL A 45 -3.09 -3.77 15.23
N CYS A 46 -3.08 -4.21 16.49
CA CYS A 46 -3.28 -3.33 17.63
C CYS A 46 -2.22 -2.25 17.72
N MET A 47 -0.94 -2.63 17.63
CA MET A 47 0.19 -1.71 17.68
C MET A 47 0.10 -0.66 16.58
N TYR A 48 -0.12 -1.08 15.33
CA TYR A 48 -0.16 -0.16 14.19
C TYR A 48 -1.38 0.77 14.22
N TYR A 49 -2.58 0.26 14.49
CA TYR A 49 -3.81 1.06 14.42
C TYR A 49 -4.12 1.85 15.71
N SER A 50 -3.46 1.55 16.82
CA SER A 50 -3.52 2.36 18.05
C SER A 50 -2.52 3.51 18.04
N ALA A 51 -1.46 3.40 17.23
CA ALA A 51 -0.49 4.47 17.10
C ALA A 51 -1.13 5.74 16.51
N PRO A 52 -0.88 6.93 17.10
CA PRO A 52 -1.42 8.18 16.60
C PRO A 52 -1.00 8.39 15.14
N SER A 53 -1.98 8.74 14.31
CA SER A 53 -1.74 9.10 12.92
C SER A 53 -1.54 10.61 12.85
N SER A 54 -0.35 11.06 12.46
CA SER A 54 -0.10 12.48 12.24
C SER A 54 -0.91 12.99 11.04
N THR A 55 -1.18 14.29 11.01
CA THR A 55 -1.93 15.00 9.95
C THR A 55 -1.33 14.80 8.55
N ARG A 56 -0.03 14.45 8.44
CA ARG A 56 0.64 14.08 7.17
C ARG A 56 0.56 12.60 6.80
N CYS A 57 -0.44 11.86 7.29
CA CYS A 57 -0.72 10.48 6.89
C CYS A 57 0.39 9.46 7.21
N ARG A 58 1.35 9.79 8.07
CA ARG A 58 2.36 8.85 8.58
C ARG A 58 2.02 8.47 10.01
N ARG A 59 1.85 7.18 10.27
CA ARG A 59 1.83 6.65 11.64
C ARG A 59 3.24 6.67 12.19
N THR A 60 3.36 6.85 13.50
CA THR A 60 4.65 6.79 14.21
C THR A 60 5.33 5.44 14.07
N VAL A 61 4.54 4.36 13.97
CA VAL A 61 5.04 3.00 13.76
C VAL A 61 5.13 2.69 12.26
N HIS A 62 6.35 2.48 11.74
CA HIS A 62 6.57 2.10 10.35
C HIS A 62 6.51 0.59 10.13
N GLN A 63 6.02 0.16 8.96
CA GLN A 63 5.93 -1.27 8.61
C GLN A 63 7.29 -1.97 8.57
N TRP A 64 8.38 -1.23 8.30
CA TRP A 64 9.75 -1.77 8.32
C TRP A 64 10.19 -2.16 9.73
N ASP A 65 9.86 -1.31 10.71
CA ASP A 65 10.21 -1.57 12.11
C ASP A 65 9.41 -2.75 12.65
N ILE A 66 8.12 -2.84 12.30
CA ILE A 66 7.28 -4.01 12.61
C ILE A 66 7.88 -5.28 11.97
N ALA A 67 8.30 -5.21 10.70
CA ALA A 67 8.88 -6.37 10.02
C ALA A 67 10.16 -6.87 10.72
N ARG A 68 11.03 -5.94 11.15
CA ARG A 68 12.23 -6.27 11.94
C ARG A 68 11.87 -6.85 13.31
N MET A 69 10.93 -6.23 14.03
CA MET A 69 10.52 -6.62 15.39
C MET A 69 9.98 -8.05 15.44
N TYR A 70 9.18 -8.48 14.46
CA TYR A 70 8.63 -9.84 14.40
C TYR A 70 9.46 -10.80 13.54
N GLY A 71 10.60 -10.36 12.99
CA GLY A 71 11.42 -11.18 12.09
C GLY A 71 10.70 -11.64 10.81
N LYS A 72 9.70 -10.89 10.34
CA LYS A 72 8.86 -11.26 9.17
C LYS A 72 9.18 -10.40 7.96
N SER A 73 8.69 -10.82 6.79
CA SER A 73 8.82 -10.03 5.57
C SER A 73 7.92 -8.80 5.60
N ARG A 74 8.38 -7.69 5.01
CA ARG A 74 7.56 -6.48 4.85
C ARG A 74 6.26 -6.77 4.06
N ALA A 75 6.29 -7.70 3.12
CA ALA A 75 5.11 -8.12 2.38
C ALA A 75 4.06 -8.78 3.28
N ALA A 76 4.49 -9.63 4.22
CA ALA A 76 3.60 -10.23 5.22
C ALA A 76 2.97 -9.17 6.12
N ILE A 77 3.76 -8.22 6.63
CA ILE A 77 3.26 -7.09 7.43
C ILE A 77 2.26 -6.26 6.62
N SER A 78 2.61 -5.89 5.39
CA SER A 78 1.73 -5.11 4.51
C SER A 78 0.39 -5.80 4.28
N LYS A 79 0.38 -7.12 4.05
CA LYS A 79 -0.86 -7.91 3.93
C LYS A 79 -1.71 -7.85 5.18
N VAL A 80 -1.10 -7.99 6.36
CA VAL A 80 -1.81 -7.96 7.64
C VAL A 80 -2.43 -6.60 7.92
N LEU A 81 -1.72 -5.53 7.56
CA LEU A 81 -2.14 -4.16 7.79
C LEU A 81 -3.15 -3.64 6.75
N ARG A 82 -3.50 -4.42 5.72
CA ARG A 82 -4.62 -4.05 4.82
C ARG A 82 -5.90 -3.94 5.65
N PRO A 83 -6.66 -2.83 5.55
CA PRO A 83 -7.82 -2.60 6.41
C PRO A 83 -8.81 -3.77 6.42
N GLU A 84 -9.04 -4.40 5.26
CA GLU A 84 -9.99 -5.50 5.09
C GLU A 84 -9.51 -6.79 5.77
N TYR A 85 -8.19 -6.98 5.86
CA TYR A 85 -7.59 -8.14 6.53
C TYR A 85 -7.45 -7.88 8.03
N ALA A 86 -6.94 -6.70 8.41
CA ALA A 86 -6.84 -6.25 9.80
C ALA A 86 -8.19 -6.32 10.52
N ARG A 87 -9.28 -5.89 9.86
CA ARG A 87 -10.64 -6.01 10.40
C ARG A 87 -11.00 -7.45 10.74
N ARG A 88 -10.72 -8.39 9.83
CA ARG A 88 -11.01 -9.83 10.05
C ARG A 88 -10.21 -10.40 11.20
N VAL A 89 -8.92 -10.07 11.27
CA VAL A 89 -8.05 -10.44 12.40
C VAL A 89 -8.62 -9.91 13.73
N MET A 90 -9.12 -8.68 13.76
CA MET A 90 -9.74 -8.11 14.97
C MET A 90 -11.13 -8.66 15.29
N MET A 91 -11.81 -9.30 14.34
CA MET A 91 -13.09 -9.97 14.60
C MET A 91 -12.89 -11.29 15.35
N THR A 92 -11.79 -11.99 15.09
CA THR A 92 -11.42 -13.25 15.76
C THR A 92 -10.71 -13.06 17.11
N ALA A 93 -10.54 -11.81 17.55
CA ALA A 93 -9.88 -11.49 18.81
C ALA A 93 -10.80 -11.78 20.01
N GLU A 94 -10.69 -12.97 20.59
CA GLU A 94 -11.27 -13.29 21.89
C GLU A 94 -10.34 -12.77 23.01
N GLY A 95 -10.91 -12.23 24.08
CA GLY A 95 -10.14 -11.77 25.25
C GLY A 95 -9.46 -10.39 25.16
N LEU A 96 -9.52 -9.68 24.02
CA LEU A 96 -8.98 -8.31 23.93
C LEU A 96 -9.92 -7.31 24.64
N GLN A 97 -9.37 -6.39 25.43
CA GLN A 97 -10.15 -5.34 26.10
C GLN A 97 -11.07 -4.61 25.10
N ALA A 98 -12.38 -4.61 25.37
CA ALA A 98 -13.41 -4.09 24.45
C ALA A 98 -13.14 -2.63 24.02
N LYS A 99 -12.64 -1.79 24.93
CA LYS A 99 -12.29 -0.38 24.65
C LYS A 99 -11.15 -0.27 23.63
N LYS A 100 -10.06 -1.03 23.79
CA LYS A 100 -8.93 -1.07 22.84
C LYS A 100 -9.38 -1.60 21.48
N ARG A 101 -10.18 -2.67 21.48
CA ARG A 101 -10.76 -3.26 20.26
C ARG A 101 -11.62 -2.26 19.48
N ALA A 102 -12.50 -1.54 20.18
CA ALA A 102 -13.37 -0.54 19.56
C ALA A 102 -12.58 0.61 18.92
N GLY A 103 -11.53 1.10 19.62
CA GLY A 103 -10.63 2.13 19.09
C GLY A 103 -9.92 1.68 17.81
N VAL A 104 -9.30 0.50 17.83
CA VAL A 104 -8.63 -0.08 16.65
C VAL A 104 -9.60 -0.26 15.49
N MET A 105 -10.82 -0.77 15.74
CA MET A 105 -11.86 -0.95 14.72
C MET A 105 -12.37 0.37 14.13
N ARG A 106 -12.30 1.48 14.89
CA ARG A 106 -12.59 2.83 14.38
C ARG A 106 -11.46 3.29 13.44
N SER A 107 -10.21 3.18 13.88
CA SER A 107 -9.03 3.53 13.07
C SER A 107 -8.97 2.78 11.74
N ILE A 108 -9.31 1.48 11.75
CA ILE A 108 -9.38 0.66 10.52
C ILE A 108 -10.44 1.21 9.56
N ARG A 109 -11.64 1.52 10.05
CA ARG A 109 -12.74 2.06 9.22
C ARG A 109 -12.38 3.41 8.61
N GLU A 110 -11.76 4.29 9.39
CA GLU A 110 -11.30 5.59 8.88
C GLU A 110 -10.25 5.42 7.79
N GLU A 111 -9.31 4.49 7.94
CA GLU A 111 -8.31 4.21 6.91
C GLU A 111 -8.94 3.66 5.62
N THR A 112 -9.93 2.76 5.73
CA THR A 112 -10.71 2.32 4.57
C THR A 112 -11.38 3.49 3.86
N ARG A 113 -12.06 4.37 4.60
CA ARG A 113 -12.75 5.54 4.03
C ARG A 113 -11.78 6.48 3.31
N ARG A 114 -10.62 6.75 3.92
CA ARG A 114 -9.58 7.61 3.33
C ARG A 114 -9.05 7.03 2.02
N LYS A 115 -8.77 5.73 1.97
CA LYS A 115 -8.30 5.06 0.74
C LYS A 115 -9.35 5.09 -0.37
N GLN A 116 -10.62 4.90 -0.01
CA GLN A 116 -11.72 4.97 -0.98
C GLN A 116 -11.89 6.39 -1.55
N GLN A 117 -11.83 7.42 -0.71
CA GLN A 117 -11.87 8.81 -1.14
C GLN A 117 -10.70 9.17 -2.08
N GLN A 118 -9.47 8.77 -1.72
CA GLN A 118 -8.30 8.98 -2.57
C GLN A 118 -8.44 8.29 -3.94
N GLN A 119 -8.97 7.06 -3.96
CA GLN A 119 -9.17 6.33 -5.20
C GLN A 119 -10.21 7.00 -6.11
N GLN A 120 -11.32 7.49 -5.54
CA GLN A 120 -12.34 8.23 -6.29
C GLN A 120 -11.79 9.54 -6.87
N GLN A 121 -11.02 10.31 -6.09
CA GLN A 121 -10.38 11.54 -6.56
C GLN A 121 -9.41 11.27 -7.72
N GLN A 122 -8.60 10.21 -7.63
CA GLN A 122 -7.69 9.83 -8.71
C GLN A 122 -8.44 9.44 -10.00
N GLN A 123 -9.57 8.74 -9.89
CA GLN A 123 -10.38 8.39 -11.06
C GLN A 123 -10.98 9.62 -11.75
N GLN A 124 -11.50 10.59 -10.98
CA GLN A 124 -12.05 11.83 -11.54
C GLN A 124 -10.98 12.65 -12.28
N GLN A 125 -9.76 12.77 -11.72
CA GLN A 125 -8.67 13.47 -12.40
C GLN A 125 -8.27 12.80 -13.72
N GLN A 126 -8.25 11.46 -13.79
CA GLN A 126 -7.94 10.76 -15.04
C GLN A 126 -9.02 10.99 -16.12
N GLN A 127 -10.30 11.03 -15.74
CA GLN A 127 -11.38 11.32 -16.68
C GLN A 127 -11.27 12.74 -17.24
N GLN A 128 -10.98 13.74 -16.39
CA GLN A 128 -10.78 15.12 -16.84
C GLN A 128 -9.59 15.25 -17.78
N GLN A 129 -8.47 14.56 -17.51
CA GLN A 129 -7.31 14.57 -18.40
C GLN A 129 -7.61 13.92 -19.76
N GLN A 130 -8.37 12.82 -19.78
CA GLN A 130 -8.80 12.19 -21.03
C GLN A 130 -9.75 13.08 -21.83
N GLN A 131 -10.70 13.75 -21.17
CA GLN A 131 -11.60 14.69 -21.83
C GLN A 131 -10.85 15.90 -22.37
N HIS A 132 -9.90 16.44 -21.60
CA HIS A 132 -9.05 17.55 -22.04
C HIS A 132 -8.24 17.13 -23.25
N LYS A 133 -7.54 15.98 -23.19
CA LYS A 133 -6.77 15.43 -24.29
C LYS A 133 -7.63 15.21 -25.54
N ARG A 134 -8.81 14.59 -25.41
CA ARG A 134 -9.76 14.45 -26.53
C ARG A 134 -10.18 15.80 -27.10
N ARG A 135 -10.44 16.81 -26.26
CA ARG A 135 -10.76 18.18 -26.72
C ARG A 135 -9.59 18.82 -27.45
N THR A 136 -8.36 18.68 -26.97
CA THR A 136 -7.18 19.21 -27.66
C THR A 136 -6.95 18.48 -28.99
N ASP A 137 -7.06 17.15 -29.00
CA ASP A 137 -6.89 16.32 -30.20
C ASP A 137 -7.95 16.66 -31.28
N LEU A 138 -9.23 16.81 -30.90
CA LEU A 138 -10.28 17.27 -31.84
C LEU A 138 -10.03 18.70 -32.33
N ARG A 139 -9.57 19.59 -31.44
CA ARG A 139 -9.30 20.99 -31.81
C ARG A 139 -8.10 21.09 -32.78
N SER A 140 -7.09 20.25 -32.64
CA SER A 140 -5.99 20.15 -33.61
C SER A 140 -6.44 19.56 -34.95
N PHE A 141 -7.45 18.68 -34.96
CA PHE A 141 -7.96 18.06 -36.18
C PHE A 141 -8.89 19.00 -37.00
N VAL A 142 -9.58 19.93 -36.34
CA VAL A 142 -10.51 20.89 -37.00
C VAL A 142 -9.80 22.15 -37.52
N LEU A 143 -8.55 22.39 -37.09
CA LEU A 143 -7.72 23.54 -37.50
C LEU A 143 -6.66 23.18 -38.56
N SER A 144 -6.61 21.92 -39.01
CA SER A 144 -5.80 21.46 -40.16
C SER A 144 -6.70 21.25 -41.38
#